data_AF-A0A150AH38-F1
#
_entry.id   AF-A0A150AH38-F1
#
_cell.length_a   1.000
_cell.length_b   1.000
_cell.length_c   1.000
_cell.angle_alpha   90.00
_cell.angle_beta   90.00
_cell.angle_gamma   90.00
#
_symmetry.space_group_name_H-M   'P 1'
#
loop_
_entity.id
_entity.type
_entity.pdbx_description
1 polymer ?
#
loop_
_entity_poly.entity_id
_entity_poly.type
_entity_poly.pdbx_seq_one_letter_code
_entity_poly.pdbx_strand_id
1 'polypeptide(L)'
;MSQLKCKCGNVLSDVSDSLPYKGEIIPDRAFYNFLDKVENFIETLIEATNSGKRIEWIRKHFSSLSYPEDLDDTQMLCDIHGNYYSKIKKDIYQCDKCNRLWIQQNNTETFISFVPESDGDEWSNVLLPSST
;
A
#
# COMPACT_ATOMS: atom_id res chain seq x y z
N MET A 1 -5.03 4.36 -12.94
CA MET A 1 -3.93 4.67 -13.88
C MET A 1 -3.55 6.12 -13.69
N SER A 2 -2.32 6.39 -13.27
CA SER A 2 -1.83 7.75 -13.03
C SER A 2 -0.47 7.95 -13.69
N GLN A 3 -0.11 9.20 -13.95
CA GLN A 3 1.20 9.57 -14.51
C GLN A 3 1.81 10.68 -13.68
N LEU A 4 3.08 10.53 -13.32
CA LEU A 4 3.86 11.52 -12.60
C LEU A 4 4.97 12.07 -13.52
N LYS A 5 4.94 13.38 -13.79
CA LYS A 5 5.99 14.04 -14.57
C LYS A 5 7.13 14.46 -13.66
N CYS A 6 8.32 13.89 -13.88
CA CYS A 6 9.52 14.26 -13.17
C CYS A 6 10.04 15.64 -13.62
N LYS A 7 10.80 16.33 -12.74
CA LYS A 7 11.39 17.65 -13.03
C LYS A 7 12.42 17.61 -14.16
N CYS A 8 13.03 16.46 -14.45
CA CYS A 8 13.92 16.29 -15.61
C CYS A 8 13.17 16.09 -16.94
N GLY A 9 11.84 16.03 -16.91
CA GLY A 9 11.00 15.82 -18.09
C GLY A 9 10.54 14.38 -18.31
N ASN A 10 11.16 13.38 -17.64
CA ASN A 10 10.72 11.99 -17.73
C ASN A 10 9.33 11.77 -17.13
N VAL A 11 8.57 10.79 -17.64
CA VAL A 11 7.23 10.44 -17.16
C VAL A 11 7.25 9.06 -16.51
N LEU A 12 6.83 8.98 -15.25
CA LEU A 12 6.70 7.75 -14.47
C LEU A 12 5.23 7.33 -14.53
N SER A 13 4.94 6.17 -15.13
CA SER A 13 3.56 5.73 -15.43
C SER A 13 3.13 4.59 -14.52
N ASP A 14 2.07 4.81 -13.75
CA ASP A 14 1.48 3.82 -12.86
C ASP A 14 0.30 3.13 -13.55
N VAL A 15 0.63 2.14 -14.39
CA VAL A 15 -0.32 1.47 -15.31
C VAL A 15 -0.40 -0.04 -15.12
N SER A 16 0.52 -0.63 -14.35
CA SER A 16 0.57 -2.05 -14.04
C SER A 16 1.14 -2.27 -12.65
N ASP A 17 0.97 -3.49 -12.14
CA ASP A 17 1.68 -3.94 -10.94
C ASP A 17 3.17 -4.21 -11.24
N SER A 18 3.97 -4.37 -10.18
CA SER A 18 5.38 -4.75 -10.26
C SER A 18 6.29 -3.81 -11.06
N LEU A 19 6.05 -2.50 -10.95
CA LEU A 19 6.89 -1.49 -11.60
C LEU A 19 8.27 -1.41 -10.92
N PRO A 20 9.39 -1.50 -11.66
CA PRO A 20 10.73 -1.57 -11.09
C PRO A 20 11.20 -0.26 -10.44
N TYR A 21 10.45 0.83 -10.64
CA TYR A 21 10.76 2.14 -10.11
C TYR A 21 9.72 2.62 -9.10
N LYS A 22 8.73 1.79 -8.77
CA LYS A 22 7.70 2.09 -7.77
C LYS A 22 7.96 1.27 -6.51
N GLY A 23 7.80 1.90 -5.37
CA GLY A 23 7.81 1.24 -4.08
C GLY A 23 6.78 1.85 -3.16
N GLU A 24 6.78 1.41 -1.92
CA GLU A 24 5.88 1.91 -0.89
C GLU A 24 6.67 2.15 0.39
N ILE A 25 6.33 3.22 1.10
CA ILE A 25 6.84 3.48 2.46
C ILE A 25 5.68 3.43 3.44
N ILE A 26 5.95 2.82 4.59
CA ILE A 26 4.98 2.71 5.68
C ILE A 26 5.70 3.17 6.95
N PRO A 27 5.16 4.16 7.69
CA PRO A 27 5.70 4.51 8.99
C PRO A 27 5.67 3.30 9.92
N ASP A 28 6.77 3.06 10.65
CA ASP A 28 6.95 1.89 11.52
C ASP A 28 5.76 1.65 12.47
N ARG A 29 5.36 2.69 13.21
CA ARG A 29 4.19 2.62 14.09
C ARG A 29 2.89 2.29 13.34
N ALA A 30 2.71 2.79 12.13
CA ALA A 30 1.53 2.51 11.33
C ALA A 30 1.52 1.06 10.83
N PHE A 31 2.69 0.50 10.52
CA PHE A 31 2.86 -0.89 10.14
C PHE A 31 2.47 -1.84 11.29
N TYR A 32 3.01 -1.63 12.50
CA TYR A 32 2.65 -2.46 13.66
C TYR A 32 1.18 -2.33 14.05
N ASN A 33 0.64 -1.11 14.06
CA ASN A 33 -0.80 -0.90 14.30
C ASN A 33 -1.69 -1.62 13.26
N PHE A 34 -1.18 -1.84 12.05
CA PHE A 34 -1.89 -2.58 11.02
C PHE A 34 -1.83 -4.08 11.28
N LEU A 35 -0.67 -4.62 11.65
CA LEU A 35 -0.53 -6.02 12.04
C LEU A 35 -1.47 -6.37 13.20
N ASP A 36 -1.43 -5.60 14.29
CA ASP A 36 -2.29 -5.80 15.46
C ASP A 36 -3.78 -5.82 15.08
N LYS A 37 -4.19 -4.95 14.15
CA LYS A 37 -5.57 -4.90 13.66
C LYS A 37 -5.93 -6.15 12.88
N VAL A 38 -5.10 -6.56 11.92
CA VAL A 38 -5.36 -7.74 11.09
C VAL A 38 -5.42 -9.00 11.97
N GLU A 39 -4.50 -9.14 12.93
CA GLU A 39 -4.50 -10.22 13.91
C GLU A 39 -5.82 -10.26 14.70
N ASN A 40 -6.24 -9.14 15.30
CA ASN A 40 -7.50 -9.06 16.02
C ASN A 40 -8.73 -9.34 15.13
N PHE A 41 -8.68 -8.95 13.86
CA PHE A 41 -9.75 -9.28 12.90
C PHE A 41 -9.85 -10.79 12.67
N ILE A 42 -8.71 -11.47 12.49
CA ILE A 42 -8.65 -12.92 12.30
C ILE A 42 -9.16 -13.64 13.56
N GLU A 43 -8.67 -13.26 14.74
CA GLU A 43 -9.06 -13.87 16.01
C GLU A 43 -10.58 -13.78 16.25
N THR A 44 -11.13 -12.56 16.16
CA THR A 44 -12.56 -12.35 16.43
C THR A 44 -13.48 -12.96 15.36
N LEU A 45 -12.99 -13.10 14.11
CA LEU A 45 -13.70 -13.83 13.07
C LEU A 45 -13.76 -15.33 13.39
N ILE A 46 -12.63 -15.94 13.77
CA ILE A 46 -12.57 -17.37 14.13
C ILE A 46 -13.53 -17.66 15.28
N GLU A 47 -13.53 -16.82 16.33
CA GLU A 47 -14.46 -16.94 17.45
C GLU A 47 -15.93 -16.86 17.01
N ALA A 48 -16.25 -15.89 16.15
CA ALA A 48 -17.61 -15.71 15.62
C ALA A 48 -18.05 -16.90 14.77
N THR A 49 -17.16 -17.42 13.91
CA THR A 49 -17.42 -18.62 13.09
C THR A 49 -17.67 -19.84 13.97
N ASN A 50 -16.80 -20.09 14.95
CA ASN A 50 -16.95 -21.22 15.89
C ASN A 50 -18.22 -21.12 16.74
N SER A 51 -18.68 -19.90 17.02
CA SER A 51 -19.89 -19.63 17.82
C SER A 51 -21.18 -19.51 16.97
N GLY A 52 -21.11 -19.69 15.66
CA GLY A 52 -22.27 -19.52 14.76
C GLY A 52 -22.75 -18.07 14.60
N LYS A 53 -21.93 -17.08 14.98
CA LYS A 53 -22.24 -15.63 14.95
C LYS A 53 -21.53 -14.87 13.82
N ARG A 54 -20.99 -15.59 12.83
CA ARG A 54 -20.23 -15.00 11.71
C ARG A 54 -20.96 -13.85 11.02
N ILE A 55 -22.24 -14.04 10.66
CA ILE A 55 -23.03 -13.00 9.98
C ILE A 55 -23.21 -11.75 10.85
N GLU A 56 -23.45 -11.91 12.15
CA GLU A 56 -23.54 -10.79 13.09
C GLU A 56 -22.21 -10.02 13.17
N TRP A 57 -21.09 -10.75 13.18
CA TRP A 57 -19.76 -10.15 13.15
C TRP A 57 -19.52 -9.37 11.85
N ILE A 58 -19.88 -9.93 10.68
CA ILE A 58 -19.76 -9.24 9.39
C ILE A 58 -20.52 -7.91 9.42
N ARG A 59 -21.80 -7.94 9.81
CA ARG A 59 -22.64 -6.73 9.88
C ARG A 59 -22.10 -5.67 10.83
N LYS A 60 -21.42 -6.07 11.90
CA LYS A 60 -20.81 -5.15 12.87
C LYS A 60 -19.55 -4.48 12.30
N HIS A 61 -18.73 -5.22 11.56
CA HIS A 61 -17.42 -4.77 11.10
C HIS A 61 -17.47 -4.10 9.72
N PHE A 62 -18.42 -4.49 8.87
CA PHE A 62 -18.66 -3.89 7.57
C PHE A 62 -19.92 -3.02 7.66
N SER A 63 -19.70 -1.71 7.73
CA SER A 63 -20.74 -0.70 7.98
C SER A 63 -21.72 -0.49 6.82
N SER A 64 -21.62 -1.24 5.73
CA SER A 64 -22.58 -1.17 4.62
C SER A 64 -23.58 -2.32 4.69
N LEU A 65 -24.86 -1.98 4.53
CA LEU A 65 -25.96 -2.93 4.30
C LEU A 65 -25.80 -3.77 3.01
N SER A 66 -24.68 -3.62 2.29
CA SER A 66 -24.41 -4.22 0.99
C SER A 66 -23.15 -5.08 0.96
N TYR A 67 -22.46 -5.29 2.09
CA TYR A 67 -21.33 -6.23 2.12
C TYR A 67 -21.87 -7.67 2.07
N PRO A 68 -21.42 -8.53 1.13
CA PRO A 68 -21.95 -9.88 1.00
C PRO A 68 -21.69 -10.74 2.25
N GLU A 69 -22.72 -11.45 2.71
CA GLU A 69 -22.64 -12.29 3.92
C GLU A 69 -22.11 -13.71 3.61
N ASP A 70 -22.12 -14.09 2.33
CA ASP A 70 -21.75 -15.39 1.78
C ASP A 70 -20.34 -15.42 1.18
N LEU A 71 -19.58 -14.32 1.28
CA LEU A 71 -18.15 -14.30 0.94
C LEU A 71 -17.39 -15.34 1.75
N ASP A 72 -16.38 -15.95 1.13
CA ASP A 72 -15.39 -16.76 1.83
C ASP A 72 -14.56 -15.90 2.81
N ASP A 73 -14.10 -16.52 3.90
CA ASP A 73 -13.29 -15.85 4.92
C ASP A 73 -11.99 -15.28 4.34
N THR A 74 -11.35 -15.97 3.39
CA THR A 74 -10.11 -15.49 2.76
C THR A 74 -10.37 -14.20 2.00
N GLN A 75 -11.45 -14.16 1.22
CA GLN A 75 -11.85 -13.00 0.43
C GLN A 75 -12.17 -11.79 1.32
N MET A 76 -12.87 -12.02 2.43
CA MET A 76 -13.16 -10.98 3.42
C MET A 76 -11.90 -10.45 4.11
N LEU A 77 -10.96 -11.33 4.44
CA LEU A 77 -9.66 -10.94 4.99
C LEU A 77 -8.83 -10.14 3.97
N CYS A 78 -8.90 -10.48 2.68
CA CYS A 78 -8.28 -9.70 1.62
C CYS A 78 -8.85 -8.28 1.53
N ASP A 79 -10.17 -8.11 1.66
CA ASP A 79 -10.81 -6.79 1.65
C ASP A 79 -10.37 -5.93 2.84
N ILE A 80 -10.35 -6.51 4.04
CA ILE A 80 -9.85 -5.86 5.26
C ILE A 80 -8.39 -5.45 5.06
N HIS A 81 -7.54 -6.42 4.66
CA HIS A 81 -6.13 -6.20 4.42
C HIS A 81 -5.92 -5.04 3.43
N GLY A 82 -6.54 -5.11 2.25
CA GLY A 82 -6.42 -4.09 1.20
C GLY A 82 -6.86 -2.71 1.68
N ASN A 83 -8.00 -2.63 2.37
CA ASN A 83 -8.56 -1.37 2.87
C ASN A 83 -7.66 -0.68 3.89
N TYR A 84 -7.12 -1.44 4.86
CA TYR A 84 -6.22 -0.87 5.86
C TYR A 84 -4.83 -0.59 5.30
N TYR A 85 -4.29 -1.51 4.49
CA TYR A 85 -2.98 -1.36 3.88
C TYR A 85 -2.90 -0.12 2.99
N SER A 86 -3.91 0.10 2.14
CA SER A 86 -3.97 1.27 1.25
C SER A 86 -4.03 2.61 1.99
N LYS A 87 -4.48 2.61 3.26
CA LYS A 87 -4.60 3.83 4.09
C LYS A 87 -3.31 4.20 4.81
N ILE A 88 -2.40 3.26 5.01
CA ILE A 88 -1.15 3.50 5.76
C ILE A 88 0.05 3.66 4.85
N LYS A 89 0.01 3.05 3.65
CA LYS A 89 1.11 3.13 2.70
C LYS A 89 1.16 4.50 2.02
N LYS A 90 2.34 4.84 1.54
CA LYS A 90 2.58 5.97 0.64
C LYS A 90 3.37 5.46 -0.53
N ASP A 91 2.92 5.78 -1.74
CA ASP A 91 3.65 5.43 -2.94
C ASP A 91 4.94 6.27 -3.04
N ILE A 92 6.02 5.61 -3.44
CA ILE A 92 7.28 6.24 -3.81
C ILE A 92 7.68 5.85 -5.22
N TYR A 93 8.32 6.77 -5.93
CA TYR A 93 8.81 6.54 -7.28
C TYR A 93 10.24 7.03 -7.45
N GLN A 94 11.09 6.25 -8.10
CA GLN A 94 12.44 6.65 -8.48
C GLN A 94 12.52 6.98 -9.97
N CYS A 95 13.04 8.15 -10.32
CA CYS A 95 13.27 8.48 -11.72
C CYS A 95 14.52 7.78 -12.26
N ASP A 96 14.38 6.90 -13.26
CA ASP A 96 15.48 6.20 -13.95
C ASP A 96 16.41 7.11 -14.78
N LYS A 97 16.09 8.40 -14.94
CA LYS A 97 16.90 9.36 -15.69
C LYS A 97 17.73 10.30 -14.82
N CYS A 98 17.23 10.65 -13.63
CA CYS A 98 17.90 11.62 -12.75
C CYS A 98 17.93 11.20 -11.28
N ASN A 99 17.58 9.94 -10.99
CA ASN A 99 17.58 9.31 -9.66
C ASN A 99 16.72 10.02 -8.58
N ARG A 100 15.97 11.05 -8.96
CA ARG A 100 15.05 11.78 -8.07
C ARG A 100 14.01 10.84 -7.50
N LEU A 101 13.90 10.83 -6.17
CA LEU A 101 12.84 10.14 -5.46
C LEU A 101 11.64 11.06 -5.32
N TRP A 102 10.46 10.53 -5.62
CA TRP A 102 9.17 11.16 -5.42
C TRP A 102 8.44 10.41 -4.34
N ILE A 103 7.91 11.13 -3.35
CA ILE A 103 7.23 10.56 -2.20
C ILE A 103 5.85 11.17 -2.11
N GLN A 104 4.83 10.31 -2.04
CA GLN A 104 3.45 10.73 -1.87
C GLN A 104 3.28 11.47 -0.54
N GLN A 105 2.64 12.64 -0.58
CA GLN A 105 2.29 13.39 0.60
C GLN A 105 0.91 12.95 1.09
N ASN A 106 0.84 12.42 2.31
CA ASN A 106 -0.41 11.90 2.86
C ASN A 106 -1.05 10.89 1.87
N ASN A 107 -2.36 10.67 1.97
CA ASN A 107 -3.09 9.80 1.05
C ASN A 107 -3.68 10.62 -0.12
N THR A 108 -2.91 11.55 -0.69
CA THR A 108 -3.33 12.40 -1.81
C THR A 108 -2.51 12.09 -3.06
N GLU A 109 -2.89 12.63 -4.22
CA GLU A 109 -2.14 12.49 -5.47
C GLU A 109 -0.99 13.52 -5.60
N THR A 110 -0.59 14.17 -4.51
CA THR A 110 0.52 15.13 -4.50
C THR A 110 1.82 14.50 -4.03
N PHE A 111 2.93 14.83 -4.71
CA PHE A 111 4.24 14.26 -4.45
C PHE A 111 5.28 15.34 -4.15
N ILE A 112 6.14 15.07 -3.17
CA ILE A 112 7.37 15.84 -2.93
C ILE A 112 8.57 15.10 -3.48
N SER A 113 9.59 15.85 -3.89
CA SER A 113 10.80 15.26 -4.46
C SER A 113 12.02 15.44 -3.56
N PHE A 114 12.81 14.39 -3.41
CA PHE A 114 14.16 14.40 -2.84
C PHE A 114 15.19 14.14 -3.93
N VAL A 115 16.36 14.77 -3.82
CA VAL A 115 17.50 14.58 -4.70
C VAL A 115 18.62 13.96 -3.87
N PRO A 116 19.34 12.96 -4.39
CA PRO A 116 20.62 12.54 -3.82
C PRO A 116 21.56 13.70 -3.54
N GLU A 117 22.31 13.63 -2.45
CA GLU A 117 23.37 14.61 -2.16
C GLU A 117 24.65 14.33 -2.94
N SER A 118 24.90 13.07 -3.30
CA SER A 118 26.05 12.64 -4.09
C SER A 118 25.66 12.43 -5.56
N ASP A 119 26.54 12.88 -6.46
CA ASP A 119 26.42 12.65 -7.92
C ASP A 119 26.89 11.24 -8.35
N GLY A 120 27.18 10.35 -7.38
CA GLY A 120 27.67 9.01 -7.63
C GLY A 120 26.56 8.00 -7.96
N ASP A 121 26.94 6.88 -8.58
CA ASP A 121 26.05 5.78 -8.97
C ASP A 121 25.41 5.04 -7.79
N GLU A 122 25.78 5.38 -6.54
CA GLU A 122 25.21 4.80 -5.31
C GLU A 122 23.68 4.86 -5.26
N TRP A 123 23.09 5.85 -5.92
CA TRP A 123 21.65 6.07 -5.94
C TRP A 123 20.94 5.37 -7.09
N SER A 124 21.63 4.72 -8.02
CA SER A 124 20.99 4.11 -9.19
C SER A 124 20.11 2.90 -8.83
N ASN A 125 20.30 2.29 -7.65
CA ASN A 125 19.67 1.01 -7.28
C ASN A 125 18.85 1.09 -5.97
N VAL A 126 18.28 2.25 -5.64
CA VAL A 126 17.47 2.38 -4.41
C VAL A 126 16.14 1.64 -4.52
N LEU A 127 15.40 1.89 -5.61
CA LEU A 127 14.21 1.11 -5.99
C LEU A 127 14.45 0.31 -7.26
N LEU A 128 15.23 0.87 -8.18
CA LEU A 128 15.58 0.21 -9.42
C LEU A 128 16.38 -1.06 -9.12
N PRO A 129 16.12 -2.15 -9.85
CA PRO A 129 16.87 -3.39 -9.67
C PRO A 129 18.35 -3.15 -10.01
N SER A 130 19.24 -3.75 -9.22
CA SER A 130 20.66 -3.82 -9.55
C SER A 130 20.83 -4.45 -10.93
N SER A 131 21.55 -3.79 -11.83
CA SER A 131 22.00 -4.38 -13.09
C SER A 131 22.69 -5.71 -12.79
N THR A 132 22.06 -6.82 -13.20
CA THR A 132 22.61 -8.18 -13.07
C THR A 132 23.55 -8.48 -14.21
#